data_AF-A0A1D8QWV6-F1
#
_entry.id   AF-A0A1D8QWV6-F1
#
_cell.length_a   1.000
_cell.length_b   1.000
_cell.length_c   1.000
_cell.angle_alpha   90.00
_cell.angle_beta   90.00
_cell.angle_gamma   90.00
#
_symmetry.space_group_name_H-M   'P 1'
#
loop_
_entity.id
_entity.type
_entity.pdbx_description
1 polymer ?
#
loop_
_entity_poly.entity_id
_entity_poly.type
_entity_poly.pdbx_seq_one_letter_code
_entity_poly.pdbx_strand_id
1 'polypeptide(L)' 'MYVMPGFADRLNGIAISASAAMTDKATALKAEGIRVISLSSGEPDFPTPPHVVEAAVEAARAGDTKYPPQSG' A
#
# COMPACT_ATOMS: atom_id res chain seq x y z
N MET A 1 -12.96 -30.57 19.57
CA MET A 1 -13.52 -29.21 19.46
C MET A 1 -12.37 -28.26 19.22
N TYR A 2 -12.19 -27.79 17.99
CA TYR A 2 -11.12 -26.86 17.61
C TYR A 2 -11.58 -25.44 17.95
N VAL A 3 -10.92 -24.80 18.92
CA VAL A 3 -11.14 -23.39 19.22
C VAL A 3 -10.34 -22.60 18.19
N MET A 4 -11.02 -21.83 17.35
CA MET A 4 -10.33 -20.84 16.53
C MET A 4 -9.59 -19.87 17.46
N PRO A 5 -8.26 -19.70 17.34
CA PRO A 5 -7.55 -18.73 18.14
C PRO A 5 -8.12 -17.34 17.86
N GLY A 6 -8.46 -16.60 18.93
CA GLY A 6 -8.88 -15.21 18.84
C GLY A 6 -7.73 -14.29 18.41
N PHE A 7 -8.07 -13.05 18.09
CA PHE A 7 -7.08 -11.99 17.89
C PHE A 7 -6.27 -11.76 19.18
N ALA A 8 -5.00 -11.36 19.04
CA ALA A 8 -4.18 -10.97 20.18
C ALA A 8 -4.69 -9.65 20.80
N ASP A 9 -4.72 -9.55 22.13
CA ASP A 9 -5.29 -8.40 22.85
C ASP A 9 -4.70 -7.04 22.45
N ARG A 10 -3.43 -7.00 22.06
CA ARG A 10 -2.76 -5.77 21.59
C ARG A 10 -3.44 -5.13 20.37
N LEU A 11 -4.19 -5.91 19.59
CA LEU A 11 -4.92 -5.39 18.43
C LEU A 11 -6.10 -4.51 18.85
N ASN A 12 -6.66 -4.69 20.06
CA ASN A 12 -7.78 -3.89 20.56
C ASN A 12 -7.41 -2.40 20.73
N GLY A 13 -6.12 -2.08 20.86
CA GLY A 13 -5.63 -0.70 20.99
C GLY A 13 -5.35 0.01 19.66
N ILE A 14 -5.46 -0.68 18.51
CA ILE A 14 -5.16 -0.10 17.21
C ILE A 14 -6.41 0.58 16.65
N ALA A 15 -6.35 1.92 16.55
CA ALA A 15 -7.40 2.70 15.93
C ALA A 15 -7.43 2.50 14.40
N ILE A 16 -8.61 2.67 13.81
CA ILE A 16 -8.76 2.72 12.35
C ILE A 16 -8.00 3.95 11.82
N SER A 17 -7.26 3.77 10.73
CA SER A 17 -6.52 4.85 10.10
C SER A 17 -7.47 5.92 9.54
N ALA A 18 -7.36 7.14 10.07
CA ALA A 18 -8.12 8.29 9.58
C ALA A 18 -7.78 8.63 8.12
N SER A 19 -6.53 8.46 7.70
CA SER A 19 -6.11 8.70 6.32
C SER A 19 -6.69 7.67 5.36
N ALA A 20 -6.73 6.39 5.75
CA ALA A 20 -7.35 5.34 4.95
C ALA A 20 -8.86 5.58 4.78
N ALA A 21 -9.56 5.91 5.86
CA ALA A 21 -10.98 6.22 5.81
C ALA A 21 -11.30 7.43 4.91
N MET A 22 -10.43 8.45 4.88
CA MET A 22 -10.58 9.60 3.98
C MET A 22 -10.35 9.22 2.51
N THR A 23 -9.36 8.37 2.22
CA THR A 23 -9.11 7.83 0.88
C THR A 23 -10.30 7.01 0.36
N ASP A 24 -10.88 6.16 1.20
CA ASP A 24 -12.05 5.34 0.86
C ASP A 24 -13.25 6.23 0.52
N LYS A 25 -13.51 7.25 1.35
CA LYS A 25 -14.59 8.22 1.11
C LYS A 25 -14.38 9.01 -0.17
N ALA A 26 -13.15 9.47 -0.43
CA ALA A 26 -12.82 10.20 -1.66
C ALA A 26 -13.04 9.33 -2.91
N THR A 27 -12.68 8.05 -2.83
CA THR A 27 -12.89 7.06 -3.91
C THR A 27 -14.38 6.82 -4.16
N ALA A 28 -15.18 6.65 -3.10
CA ALA A 28 -16.63 6.46 -3.21
C ALA A 28 -17.32 7.66 -3.89
N LEU A 29 -17.02 8.89 -3.45
CA LEU A 29 -17.58 10.11 -4.04
C LEU A 29 -17.17 10.27 -5.52
N LYS A 30 -15.94 9.93 -5.88
CA LYS A 30 -15.51 9.91 -7.30
C LYS A 30 -16.31 8.90 -8.13
N ALA A 31 -16.61 7.72 -7.58
CA ALA A 31 -17.42 6.70 -8.26
C ALA A 31 -18.87 7.14 -8.48
N GLU A 32 -19.40 8.01 -7.61
CA GLU A 32 -20.69 8.68 -7.77
C GLU A 32 -20.66 9.84 -8.79
N GLY A 33 -19.51 10.10 -9.42
CA GLY A 33 -19.34 11.18 -10.40
C GLY A 33 -19.06 12.55 -9.79
N ILE A 34 -18.83 12.63 -8.46
CA ILE A 34 -18.51 13.88 -7.78
C ILE A 34 -17.04 14.22 -8.03
N ARG A 35 -16.77 15.47 -8.40
CA ARG A 35 -15.39 15.96 -8.55
C ARG A 35 -14.76 16.16 -7.17
N VAL A 36 -13.82 15.28 -6.81
CA VAL A 36 -13.09 15.32 -5.55
C VAL A 36 -11.62 15.70 -5.81
N ILE A 37 -11.16 16.76 -5.17
CA ILE A 37 -9.74 17.12 -5.08
C ILE A 37 -9.22 16.49 -3.78
N SER A 38 -8.41 15.44 -3.90
CA SER A 38 -7.81 14.77 -2.74
C SER A 38 -6.48 15.44 -2.39
N LEU A 39 -6.41 16.06 -1.22
CA LEU A 39 -5.18 16.64 -0.66
C LEU A 39 -4.60 15.77 0.46
N SER A 40 -5.05 14.52 0.56
CA SER A 40 -4.63 13.57 1.61
C SER A 40 -3.61 12.54 1.14
N SER A 41 -3.24 12.54 -0.15
CA SER A 41 -2.23 11.63 -0.68
C SER A 41 -0.84 12.03 -0.21
N GLY A 42 -0.07 11.06 0.30
CA GLY A 42 1.32 11.26 0.71
C GLY A 42 2.35 10.84 -0.35
N GLU A 43 1.92 10.21 -1.44
CA GLU A 43 2.80 9.82 -2.55
C GLU A 43 2.89 10.93 -3.61
N PRO A 44 4.05 11.09 -4.27
CA PRO A 44 4.20 12.00 -5.41
C PRO A 44 3.27 11.62 -6.58
N ASP A 45 2.90 12.62 -7.38
CA ASP A 45 2.06 12.48 -8.58
C ASP A 45 2.86 12.15 -9.85
N PHE A 46 4.17 12.00 -9.74
CA PHE A 46 5.05 11.66 -10.85
C PHE A 46 5.20 10.15 -11.00
N PRO A 47 5.32 9.63 -12.24
CA PRO A 47 5.65 8.23 -12.45
C PRO A 47 7.05 7.90 -11.92
N THR A 48 7.28 6.63 -11.59
CA THR A 48 8.62 6.11 -11.31
C THR A 48 9.56 6.43 -12.49
N PRO A 49 10.79 6.94 -12.24
CA PRO A 49 11.73 7.26 -13.30
C PRO A 49 12.04 6.06 -14.20
N PRO A 50 12.15 6.22 -15.53
CA PRO A 50 12.32 5.10 -16.46
C PRO A 50 13.52 4.20 -16.15
N HIS A 51 14.66 4.78 -15.76
CA HIS A 51 15.87 4.02 -15.45
C HIS A 51 15.70 3.09 -14.23
N VAL A 52 14.83 3.44 -13.28
CA VAL A 52 14.52 2.59 -12.11
C VAL A 52 13.67 1.40 -12.55
N VAL A 53 12.71 1.63 -13.45
CA VAL A 53 11.86 0.58 -14.02
C VAL A 53 12.70 -0.40 -14.83
N GLU A 54 13.59 0.09 -15.69
CA GLU A 54 14.47 -0.77 -16.49
C GLU A 54 15.42 -1.60 -15.61
N ALA A 55 16.03 -1.00 -14.59
CA ALA A 55 16.89 -1.74 -13.65
C ALA A 55 16.13 -2.86 -12.91
N ALA A 56 14.87 -2.61 -12.51
CA ALA A 56 14.03 -3.63 -11.89
C ALA A 56 13.68 -4.77 -12.86
N VAL A 57 13.42 -4.44 -14.13
CA VAL A 57 13.16 -5.42 -15.18
C VAL A 57 14.40 -6.27 -15.47
N GLU A 58 15.57 -5.64 -15.55
CA GLU A 58 16.85 -6.34 -15.76
C GLU A 58 17.17 -7.31 -14.62
N ALA A 59 17.04 -6.88 -13.36
CA ALA A 59 17.25 -7.73 -12.19
C ALA A 59 16.30 -8.96 -12.20
N ALA A 60 15.01 -8.73 -12.53
CA ALA A 60 14.04 -9.82 -12.65
C ALA A 60 14.43 -10.81 -13.76
N ARG A 61 14.92 -10.33 -14.92
CA ARG A 61 15.40 -11.17 -16.03
C ARG A 61 16.69 -11.92 -15.68
N ALA A 62 17.57 -11.31 -14.89
CA ALA A 62 18.82 -11.92 -14.42
C ALA A 62 18.59 -13.01 -13.35
N GLY A 63 17.37 -13.08 -12.79
CA GLY A 63 16.99 -14.09 -11.81
C GLY A 63 17.18 -13.65 -10.35
N ASP A 64 17.38 -12.34 -10.09
CA ASP A 64 17.51 -11.74 -8.76
C ASP A 64 16.18 -11.77 -7.99
N THR A 65 15.77 -12.99 -7.62
CA THR A 65 14.44 -13.33 -7.09
C THR A 65 14.51 -14.13 -5.79
N LYS A 66 15.72 -14.29 -5.26
CA LYS A 66 16.01 -15.06 -4.05
C LYS A 66 16.16 -14.12 -2.86
N TYR A 67 16.23 -14.72 -1.67
CA TYR A 67 16.38 -13.96 -0.44
C TYR A 67 17.64 -13.07 -0.50
N PRO A 68 17.49 -11.75 -0.28
CA PRO A 68 18.63 -10.89 -0.09
C PRO A 68 19.24 -11.11 1.31
N PRO A 69 20.43 -10.54 1.58
CA PRO A 69 20.92 -10.38 2.95
C PRO A 69 19.88 -9.70 3.85
N GLN A 70 19.95 -9.96 5.16
CA GLN A 70 19.00 -9.38 6.13
C GLN A 70 19.04 -7.84 6.19
N SER A 71 20.15 -7.23 5.79
CA SER A 71 20.34 -5.78 5.73
C SER A 71 19.82 -5.12 4.45
N GLY A 72 19.31 -5.91 3.50
CA GLY A 72 19.27 -5.52 2.08
C GLY A 72 20.55 -5.91 1.37
#